data_AF-A0A0N8IBJ5-F1
#
_entry.id   AF-A0A0N8IBJ5-F1
#
_cell.length_a   1.000
_cell.length_b   1.000
_cell.length_c   1.000
_cell.angle_alpha   90.00
_cell.angle_beta   90.00
_cell.angle_gamma   90.00
#
_symmetry.space_group_name_H-M   'P 1'
#
loop_
_entity.id
_entity.type
_entity.pdbx_description
1 polymer ?
#
loop_
_entity_poly.entity_id
_entity_poly.type
_entity_poly.pdbx_seq_one_letter_code
_entity_poly.pdbx_strand_id
1 'polypeptide(L)'
;MGLIGGILNILFGANRNVIRDTAEVFVENREAGAARDADLHQATLEAYAAEFMVARKGGFDRFMDGLNRLPRPALALGTLALFLAAMVDPVWFSSRMQGVALVPEPLWWLLGAIVSFYFGARHQAKGQAFQQEIAMSLARTPQVVANLRALEGLQRQNATQADAPPAPLLPPVPSGSVDVSGNAALQDWVKAGGGRDGQ
;
A
#
# COMPACT_ATOMS: atom_id res chain seq x y z
N MET A 1 64.17 -34.57 -0.46
CA MET A 1 62.93 -33.81 -0.72
C MET A 1 62.02 -33.96 0.47
N GLY A 2 61.94 -32.91 1.29
CA GLY A 2 61.78 -33.01 2.74
C GLY A 2 60.39 -33.45 3.23
N LEU A 3 60.38 -34.50 4.06
CA LEU A 3 59.25 -34.93 4.90
C LEU A 3 58.72 -33.80 5.82
N ILE A 4 59.56 -32.81 6.13
CA ILE A 4 59.20 -31.61 6.89
C ILE A 4 58.20 -30.73 6.13
N GLY A 5 58.26 -30.68 4.79
CA GLY A 5 57.30 -29.93 3.97
C GLY A 5 55.90 -30.56 3.97
N GLY A 6 55.82 -31.90 4.05
CA GLY A 6 54.55 -32.63 4.13
C GLY A 6 53.85 -32.44 5.47
N ILE A 7 54.60 -32.43 6.57
CA ILE A 7 54.06 -32.25 7.93
C ILE A 7 53.60 -30.80 8.15
N LEU A 8 54.35 -29.81 7.65
CA LEU A 8 53.92 -28.41 7.67
C LEU A 8 52.66 -28.18 6.80
N ASN A 9 52.52 -28.86 5.67
CA ASN A 9 51.33 -28.72 4.82
C ASN A 9 50.08 -29.38 5.45
N ILE A 10 50.23 -30.43 6.25
CA ILE A 10 49.11 -31.04 6.99
C ILE A 10 48.66 -30.15 8.16
N LEU A 11 49.61 -29.52 8.86
CA LEU A 11 49.30 -28.64 9.99
C LEU A 11 48.79 -27.25 9.56
N PHE A 12 49.24 -26.72 8.43
CA PHE A 12 48.88 -25.38 7.96
C PHE A 12 47.94 -25.35 6.73
N GLY A 13 47.79 -26.47 6.00
CA GLY A 13 46.94 -26.55 4.80
C GLY A 13 45.45 -26.74 5.09
N ALA A 14 45.09 -27.28 6.26
CA ALA A 14 43.69 -27.48 6.66
C ALA A 14 43.04 -26.20 7.26
N ASN A 15 43.81 -25.14 7.49
CA ASN A 15 43.40 -24.03 8.35
C ASN A 15 42.77 -22.82 7.61
N ARG A 16 42.65 -22.87 6.28
CA ARG A 16 41.95 -21.80 5.54
C ARG A 16 40.43 -21.81 5.73
N ASN A 17 39.85 -22.98 6.02
CA ASN A 17 38.41 -23.09 6.26
C ASN A 17 38.06 -22.87 7.74
N VAL A 18 38.88 -23.35 8.67
CA VAL A 18 38.63 -23.24 10.12
C VAL A 18 38.69 -21.80 10.63
N ILE A 19 39.56 -20.94 10.05
CA ILE A 19 39.58 -19.50 10.40
C ILE A 19 38.32 -18.80 9.88
N ARG A 20 37.79 -19.20 8.73
CA ARG A 20 36.49 -18.70 8.23
C ARG A 20 35.35 -19.17 9.13
N ASP A 21 35.33 -20.47 9.43
CA ASP A 21 34.30 -21.10 10.26
C ASP A 21 34.34 -20.60 11.72
N THR A 22 35.50 -20.16 12.23
CA THR A 22 35.63 -19.55 13.57
C THR A 22 35.43 -18.04 13.54
N ALA A 23 35.79 -17.33 12.48
CA ALA A 23 35.53 -15.90 12.35
C ALA A 23 34.03 -15.61 12.12
N GLU A 24 33.30 -16.48 11.42
CA GLU A 24 31.84 -16.41 11.29
C GLU A 24 31.11 -16.61 12.65
N VAL A 25 31.77 -17.19 13.66
CA VAL A 25 31.26 -17.32 15.04
C VAL A 25 31.42 -16.02 15.84
N PHE A 26 32.37 -15.14 15.48
CA PHE A 26 32.63 -13.87 16.19
C PHE A 26 32.20 -12.62 15.42
N VAL A 27 31.99 -12.71 14.10
CA VAL A 27 31.49 -11.63 13.25
C VAL A 27 30.51 -12.24 12.25
N GLU A 28 29.24 -11.88 12.40
CA GLU A 28 28.17 -12.33 11.54
C GLU A 28 28.48 -12.01 10.06
N ASN A 29 28.34 -13.03 9.20
CA ASN A 29 28.47 -12.87 7.76
C ASN A 29 27.38 -11.91 7.28
N ARG A 30 27.77 -10.69 6.89
CA ARG A 30 26.85 -9.59 6.53
C ARG A 30 25.82 -9.98 5.48
N GLU A 31 26.19 -10.86 4.55
CA GLU A 31 25.28 -11.34 3.50
C GLU A 31 24.24 -12.30 4.07
N ALA A 32 24.64 -13.20 4.98
CA ALA A 32 23.73 -14.12 5.66
C ALA A 32 22.81 -13.40 6.68
N GLY A 33 23.26 -12.26 7.23
CA GLY A 33 22.43 -11.36 8.04
C GLY A 33 21.41 -10.60 7.18
N ALA A 34 21.85 -10.02 6.06
CA ALA A 34 20.98 -9.30 5.12
C ALA A 34 19.91 -10.22 4.50
N ALA A 35 20.25 -11.46 4.18
CA ALA A 35 19.29 -12.45 3.70
C ALA A 35 18.20 -12.77 4.75
N ARG A 36 18.59 -12.96 6.02
CA ARG A 36 17.64 -13.21 7.11
C ARG A 36 16.73 -12.01 7.40
N ASP A 37 17.26 -10.79 7.32
CA ASP A 37 16.45 -9.58 7.46
C ASP A 37 15.48 -9.41 6.30
N ALA A 38 15.89 -9.73 5.06
CA ALA A 38 15.01 -9.72 3.90
C ALA A 38 13.89 -10.75 4.04
N ASP A 39 14.20 -11.96 4.50
CA ASP A 39 13.22 -13.02 4.76
C ASP A 39 12.23 -12.63 5.87
N LEU A 40 12.72 -12.03 6.97
CA LEU A 40 11.87 -11.52 8.05
C LEU A 40 10.97 -10.38 7.55
N HIS A 41 11.50 -9.47 6.74
CA HIS A 41 10.71 -8.39 6.15
C HIS A 41 9.64 -8.94 5.21
N GLN A 42 9.97 -9.92 4.36
CA GLN A 42 9.02 -10.54 3.46
C GLN A 42 7.94 -11.30 4.22
N ALA A 43 8.31 -12.10 5.22
CA ALA A 43 7.36 -12.81 6.07
C ALA A 43 6.44 -11.84 6.84
N THR A 44 6.97 -10.71 7.30
CA THR A 44 6.19 -9.66 7.97
C THR A 44 5.20 -9.01 7.00
N LEU A 45 5.63 -8.69 5.77
CA LEU A 45 4.76 -8.14 4.73
C LEU A 45 3.68 -9.12 4.30
N GLU A 46 3.99 -10.41 4.20
CA GLU A 46 3.04 -11.47 3.88
C GLU A 46 2.02 -11.67 5.01
N ALA A 47 2.46 -11.66 6.28
CA ALA A 47 1.57 -11.71 7.45
C ALA A 47 0.64 -10.49 7.50
N TYR A 48 1.19 -9.28 7.30
CA TYR A 48 0.37 -8.06 7.19
C TYR A 48 -0.60 -8.14 6.01
N ALA A 49 -0.16 -8.59 4.83
CA ALA A 49 -1.03 -8.76 3.67
C ALA A 49 -2.16 -9.75 3.94
N ALA A 50 -1.88 -10.85 4.62
CA ALA A 50 -2.87 -11.85 5.01
C ALA A 50 -3.90 -11.29 6.01
N GLU A 51 -3.50 -10.46 6.97
CA GLU A 51 -4.44 -9.78 7.87
C GLU A 51 -5.27 -8.70 7.16
N PHE A 52 -4.72 -8.04 6.15
CA PHE A 52 -5.43 -7.04 5.33
C PHE A 52 -6.28 -7.64 4.20
N MET A 53 -6.24 -8.95 3.97
CA MET A 53 -7.16 -9.65 3.06
C MET A 53 -8.56 -9.73 3.67
N VAL A 54 -9.19 -8.56 3.77
CA VAL A 54 -10.61 -8.24 3.80
C VAL A 54 -11.47 -9.29 4.52
N ALA A 55 -11.84 -8.98 5.76
CA ALA A 55 -13.04 -9.55 6.37
C ALA A 55 -14.20 -9.38 5.39
N ARG A 56 -14.59 -10.45 4.70
CA ARG A 56 -15.69 -10.44 3.74
C ARG A 56 -16.96 -10.18 4.53
N LYS A 57 -17.38 -8.91 4.61
CA LYS A 57 -18.68 -8.53 5.18
C LYS A 57 -19.75 -9.44 4.60
N GLY A 58 -20.45 -10.16 5.46
CA GLY A 58 -21.44 -11.15 5.04
C GLY A 58 -22.58 -10.52 4.24
N GLY A 59 -23.39 -11.35 3.57
CA GLY A 59 -24.61 -10.87 2.91
C GLY A 59 -25.55 -10.15 3.91
N PHE A 60 -25.62 -10.65 5.14
CA PHE A 60 -26.37 -10.05 6.25
C PHE A 60 -25.81 -8.67 6.64
N ASP A 61 -24.49 -8.52 6.77
CA ASP A 61 -23.88 -7.23 7.10
C ASP A 61 -24.17 -6.19 6.02
N ARG A 62 -24.14 -6.58 4.74
CA ARG A 62 -24.48 -5.68 3.63
C ARG A 62 -25.96 -5.28 3.64
N PHE A 63 -26.86 -6.20 4.00
CA PHE A 63 -28.27 -5.89 4.18
C PHE A 63 -28.49 -4.91 5.34
N MET A 64 -27.90 -5.17 6.51
CA MET A 64 -27.99 -4.28 7.67
C MET A 64 -27.32 -2.93 7.42
N ASP A 65 -26.22 -2.89 6.68
CA ASP A 65 -25.58 -1.67 6.21
C ASP A 65 -26.49 -0.89 5.24
N GLY A 66 -27.21 -1.59 4.37
CA GLY A 66 -28.22 -1.01 3.49
C GLY A 66 -29.39 -0.41 4.28
N LEU A 67 -29.96 -1.18 5.21
CA LEU A 67 -31.07 -0.75 6.07
C LEU A 67 -30.71 0.50 6.89
N ASN A 68 -29.50 0.55 7.45
CA ASN A 68 -29.00 1.73 8.17
C ASN A 68 -28.68 2.93 7.26
N ARG A 69 -28.63 2.75 5.94
CA ARG A 69 -28.42 3.82 4.95
C ARG A 69 -29.73 4.29 4.30
N LEU A 70 -30.82 3.54 4.45
CA LEU A 70 -32.15 3.90 3.97
C LEU A 70 -32.74 5.19 4.55
N PRO A 71 -32.41 5.68 5.76
CA PRO A 71 -33.06 6.88 6.28
C PRO A 71 -32.87 8.12 5.40
N ARG A 72 -31.67 8.31 4.82
CA ARG A 72 -31.41 9.44 3.90
C ARG A 72 -32.29 9.41 2.65
N PRO A 73 -32.32 8.33 1.84
CA PRO A 73 -33.19 8.26 0.68
C PRO A 73 -34.67 8.23 1.07
N ALA A 74 -35.05 7.61 2.20
CA ALA A 74 -36.43 7.61 2.67
C ALA A 74 -36.94 9.02 3.01
N LEU A 75 -36.11 9.87 3.62
CA LEU A 75 -36.47 11.27 3.86
C LEU A 75 -36.69 12.04 2.55
N ALA A 76 -35.79 11.89 1.58
CA ALA A 76 -35.92 12.56 0.28
C ALA A 76 -37.13 12.09 -0.53
N LEU A 77 -37.38 10.77 -0.57
CA LEU A 77 -38.54 10.22 -1.25
C LEU A 77 -39.84 10.53 -0.50
N GLY A 78 -39.80 10.54 0.83
CA GLY A 78 -40.93 10.89 1.68
C GLY A 78 -41.38 12.34 1.51
N THR A 79 -40.46 13.29 1.40
CA THR A 79 -40.81 14.70 1.13
C THR A 79 -41.38 14.87 -0.28
N LEU A 80 -40.78 14.24 -1.29
CA LEU A 80 -41.33 14.21 -2.65
C LEU A 80 -42.75 13.62 -2.67
N ALA A 81 -42.95 12.49 -2.01
CA ALA A 81 -44.26 11.84 -1.90
C ALA A 81 -45.28 12.74 -1.17
N LEU A 82 -44.87 13.48 -0.15
CA LEU A 82 -45.73 14.44 0.56
C LEU A 82 -46.20 15.56 -0.38
N PHE A 83 -45.30 16.13 -1.18
CA PHE A 83 -45.66 17.14 -2.18
C PHE A 83 -46.61 16.59 -3.23
N LEU A 84 -46.38 15.37 -3.72
CA LEU A 84 -47.27 14.72 -4.66
C LEU A 84 -48.65 14.44 -4.04
N ALA A 85 -48.70 13.95 -2.80
CA ALA A 85 -49.95 13.70 -2.09
C ALA A 85 -50.79 14.97 -1.94
N ALA A 86 -50.14 16.12 -1.66
CA ALA A 86 -50.81 17.41 -1.60
C ALA A 86 -51.42 17.85 -2.94
N MET A 87 -50.83 17.45 -4.08
CA MET A 87 -51.35 17.76 -5.42
C MET A 87 -52.44 16.78 -5.88
N VAL A 88 -52.33 15.49 -5.53
CA VAL A 88 -53.29 14.46 -5.95
C VAL A 88 -54.59 14.54 -5.16
N ASP A 89 -54.52 14.72 -3.84
CA ASP A 89 -55.70 14.85 -2.97
C ASP A 89 -55.47 15.92 -1.87
N PRO A 90 -55.76 17.19 -2.18
CA PRO A 90 -55.51 18.29 -1.25
C PRO A 90 -56.43 18.26 -0.01
N VAL A 91 -57.63 17.68 -0.12
CA VAL A 91 -58.58 17.60 1.01
C VAL A 91 -58.10 16.55 2.00
N TRP A 92 -57.69 15.38 1.52
CA TRP A 92 -57.08 14.35 2.37
C TRP A 92 -55.82 14.87 3.06
N PHE A 93 -54.93 15.55 2.32
CA PHE A 93 -53.70 16.10 2.87
C PHE A 93 -53.96 17.15 3.96
N SER A 94 -54.84 18.12 3.69
CA SER A 94 -55.16 19.18 4.65
C SER A 94 -55.79 18.66 5.95
N SER A 95 -56.66 17.64 5.87
CA SER A 95 -57.23 17.00 7.06
C SER A 95 -56.16 16.38 7.97
N ARG A 96 -55.07 15.84 7.41
CA ARG A 96 -53.94 15.29 8.18
C ARG A 96 -53.02 16.36 8.73
N MET A 97 -52.84 17.47 8.01
CA MET A 97 -52.08 18.62 8.51
C MET A 97 -52.74 19.27 9.74
N GLN A 98 -54.07 19.22 9.87
CA GLN A 98 -54.76 19.64 11.11
C GLN A 98 -54.30 18.81 12.32
N GLY A 99 -54.14 17.49 12.15
CA GLY A 99 -53.62 16.63 13.21
C GLY A 99 -52.17 16.95 13.59
N VAL A 100 -51.34 17.28 12.60
CA VAL A 100 -49.94 17.71 12.83
C VAL A 100 -49.88 19.05 13.55
N ALA A 101 -50.78 19.98 13.24
CA ALA A 101 -50.86 21.28 13.91
C ALA A 101 -51.22 21.18 15.40
N LEU A 102 -51.90 20.10 15.81
CA LEU A 102 -52.24 19.84 17.21
C LEU A 102 -51.10 19.20 18.01
N VAL A 103 -49.99 18.81 17.37
CA VAL A 103 -48.84 18.21 18.04
C VAL A 103 -48.18 19.26 18.94
N PRO A 104 -48.08 19.01 20.27
CA PRO A 104 -47.44 19.95 21.19
C PRO A 104 -45.99 20.25 20.82
N GLU A 105 -45.55 21.50 21.01
CA GLU A 105 -44.17 21.96 20.77
C GLU A 105 -43.10 21.07 21.44
N PRO A 106 -43.26 20.59 22.69
CA PRO A 106 -42.26 19.73 23.32
C PRO A 106 -42.00 18.41 22.58
N LEU A 107 -43.00 17.87 21.87
CA LEU A 107 -42.82 16.63 21.11
C LEU A 107 -41.96 16.84 19.86
N TRP A 108 -42.00 18.04 19.26
CA TRP A 108 -41.11 18.40 18.17
C TRP A 108 -39.66 18.49 18.65
N TRP A 109 -39.44 19.06 19.84
CA TRP A 109 -38.12 19.07 20.49
C TRP A 109 -37.62 17.65 20.77
N LEU A 110 -38.48 16.77 21.28
CA LEU A 110 -38.13 15.38 21.55
C LEU A 110 -37.78 14.62 20.26
N LEU A 111 -38.57 14.77 19.19
CA LEU A 111 -38.27 14.19 17.89
C LEU A 111 -36.91 14.66 17.37
N GLY A 112 -36.66 15.97 17.41
CA GLY A 112 -35.39 16.58 17.01
C GLY A 112 -34.22 16.02 17.83
N ALA A 113 -34.38 15.86 19.15
CA ALA A 113 -33.37 15.30 20.03
C ALA A 113 -33.05 13.83 19.71
N ILE A 114 -34.08 12.99 19.51
CA ILE A 114 -33.90 11.56 19.20
C ILE A 114 -33.21 11.38 17.85
N VAL A 115 -33.65 12.11 16.82
CA VAL A 115 -33.04 12.08 15.47
C VAL A 115 -31.60 12.58 15.53
N SER A 116 -31.35 13.69 16.23
CA SER A 116 -29.99 14.25 16.40
C SER A 116 -29.08 13.31 17.16
N PHE A 117 -29.58 12.60 18.17
CA PHE A 117 -28.81 11.59 18.89
C PHE A 117 -28.46 10.40 17.99
N TYR A 118 -29.45 9.82 17.30
CA TYR A 118 -29.27 8.65 16.43
C TYR A 118 -28.30 8.92 15.27
N PHE A 119 -28.45 10.06 14.59
CA PHE A 119 -27.60 10.40 13.44
C PHE A 119 -26.31 11.13 13.85
N GLY A 120 -26.33 11.92 14.92
CA GLY A 120 -25.16 12.67 15.42
C GLY A 120 -24.06 11.75 15.92
N ALA A 121 -24.39 10.70 16.68
CA ALA A 121 -23.41 9.72 17.15
C ALA A 121 -22.75 8.93 16.00
N ARG A 122 -23.51 8.63 14.93
CA ARG A 122 -23.01 7.87 13.76
C ARG A 122 -22.14 8.72 12.82
N HIS A 123 -22.31 10.06 12.79
CA HIS A 123 -21.42 10.95 12.04
C HIS A 123 -20.04 11.11 12.69
N GLN A 124 -19.95 11.02 14.01
CA GLN A 124 -18.66 11.11 14.73
C GLN A 124 -17.72 9.92 14.40
N ALA A 125 -18.26 8.72 14.18
CA ALA A 125 -17.47 7.54 13.83
C ALA A 125 -16.71 7.68 12.49
N LYS A 126 -17.23 8.44 11.52
CA LYS A 126 -16.51 8.73 10.26
C LYS A 126 -15.36 9.73 10.44
N GLY A 127 -15.50 10.66 11.39
CA GLY A 127 -14.43 11.61 11.72
C GLY A 127 -13.18 10.89 12.26
N GLN A 128 -13.36 9.81 13.02
CA GLN A 128 -12.24 9.03 13.53
C GLN A 128 -11.51 8.22 12.45
N ALA A 129 -12.23 7.68 11.45
CA ALA A 129 -11.59 7.01 10.31
C ALA A 129 -10.72 7.98 9.49
N PHE A 130 -11.19 9.22 9.30
CA PHE A 130 -10.41 10.27 8.63
C PHE A 130 -9.17 10.68 9.42
N GLN A 131 -9.28 10.77 10.75
CA GLN A 131 -8.12 11.01 11.62
C GLN A 131 -7.11 9.86 11.58
N GLN A 132 -7.57 8.60 11.51
CA GLN A 132 -6.70 7.43 11.34
C GLN A 132 -6.01 7.41 9.97
N GLU A 133 -6.71 7.78 8.90
CA GLU A 133 -6.11 7.93 7.56
C GLU A 133 -5.06 9.03 7.52
N ILE A 134 -5.31 10.18 8.15
CA ILE A 134 -4.32 11.27 8.29
C ILE A 134 -3.11 10.78 9.10
N ALA A 135 -3.33 10.08 10.21
CA ALA A 135 -2.24 9.54 11.03
C ALA A 135 -1.37 8.53 10.27
N MET A 136 -2.00 7.63 9.49
CA MET A 136 -1.28 6.67 8.64
C MET A 136 -0.53 7.36 7.50
N SER A 137 -1.11 8.40 6.89
CA SER A 137 -0.43 9.20 5.87
C SER A 137 0.79 9.92 6.45
N LEU A 138 0.65 10.54 7.64
CA LEU A 138 1.75 11.22 8.32
C LEU A 138 2.88 10.26 8.73
N ALA A 139 2.54 9.02 9.11
CA ALA A 139 3.52 7.99 9.46
C ALA A 139 4.36 7.52 8.26
N ARG A 140 3.85 7.63 7.01
CA ARG A 140 4.56 7.24 5.78
C ARG A 140 5.43 8.35 5.20
N THR A 141 5.17 9.62 5.54
CA THR A 141 5.95 10.79 5.11
C THR A 141 7.48 10.64 5.31
N PRO A 142 8.01 10.22 6.47
CA PRO A 142 9.46 10.08 6.65
C PRO A 142 10.08 9.02 5.72
N GLN A 143 9.35 7.95 5.41
CA GLN A 143 9.80 6.91 4.47
C GLN A 143 9.91 7.47 3.04
N VAL A 144 8.93 8.28 2.62
CA VAL A 144 8.94 8.94 1.32
C VAL A 144 10.14 9.89 1.19
N VAL A 145 10.44 10.67 2.23
CA VAL A 145 11.61 11.57 2.27
C VAL A 145 12.92 10.78 2.22
N ALA A 146 13.03 9.66 2.93
CA ALA A 146 14.21 8.80 2.89
C ALA A 146 14.45 8.22 1.48
N ASN A 147 13.39 7.74 0.82
CA ASN A 147 13.45 7.22 -0.54
C ASN A 147 13.86 8.30 -1.56
N LEU A 148 13.33 9.53 -1.43
CA LEU A 148 13.73 10.66 -2.26
C LEU A 148 15.22 10.99 -2.13
N ARG A 149 15.75 11.03 -0.91
CA ARG A 149 17.20 11.27 -0.69
C ARG A 149 18.07 10.15 -1.27
N ALA A 150 17.62 8.90 -1.15
CA ALA A 150 18.32 7.77 -1.73
C ALA A 150 18.37 7.87 -3.27
N LEU A 151 17.26 8.23 -3.91
CA LEU A 151 17.19 8.46 -5.36
C LEU A 151 18.08 9.60 -5.83
N GLU A 152 18.11 10.73 -5.11
CA GLU A 152 19.02 11.84 -5.40
C GLU A 152 20.50 11.45 -5.27
N GLY A 153 20.83 10.56 -4.32
CA GLY A 153 22.16 10.00 -4.17
C GLY A 153 22.58 9.16 -5.36
N LEU A 154 21.69 8.30 -5.85
CA LEU A 154 21.91 7.47 -7.05
C LEU A 154 22.06 8.31 -8.32
N GLN A 155 21.24 9.35 -8.49
CA GLN A 155 21.38 10.29 -9.61
C GLN A 155 22.72 11.02 -9.59
N ARG A 156 23.19 11.46 -8.41
CA ARG A 156 24.51 12.10 -8.27
C ARG A 156 25.65 11.14 -8.58
N GLN A 157 25.57 9.89 -8.14
CA GLN A 157 26.56 8.86 -8.46
C GLN A 157 26.63 8.61 -9.98
N ASN A 158 25.49 8.48 -10.64
CA ASN A 158 25.43 8.35 -12.10
C ASN A 158 26.00 9.58 -12.83
N ALA A 159 25.72 10.80 -12.35
CA ALA A 159 26.27 12.02 -12.92
C ALA A 159 27.81 12.06 -12.78
N THR A 160 28.36 11.68 -11.62
CA THR A 160 29.81 11.57 -11.42
C THR A 160 30.47 10.48 -12.26
N GLN A 161 29.73 9.44 -12.64
CA GLN A 161 30.23 8.38 -13.51
C GLN A 161 30.19 8.79 -15.00
N ALA A 162 29.27 9.68 -15.38
CA ALA A 162 29.22 10.29 -16.69
C ALA A 162 30.29 11.39 -16.90
N ASP A 163 30.71 12.06 -15.82
CA ASP A 163 31.73 13.13 -15.83
C ASP A 163 33.16 12.62 -15.56
N ALA A 164 33.33 11.29 -15.45
CA ALA A 164 34.66 10.67 -15.39
C ALA A 164 35.40 10.89 -16.72
N PRO A 165 36.73 11.16 -16.70
CA PRO A 165 37.51 11.34 -17.92
C PRO A 165 37.31 10.13 -18.83
N PRO A 166 37.21 10.33 -20.16
CA PRO A 166 36.91 9.26 -21.08
C PRO A 166 37.89 8.11 -20.84
N ALA A 167 37.34 6.93 -20.53
CA ALA A 167 38.12 5.72 -20.42
C ALA A 167 39.01 5.59 -21.66
N PRO A 168 40.27 5.13 -21.52
CA PRO A 168 41.15 4.94 -22.67
C PRO A 168 40.39 4.15 -23.73
N LEU A 169 40.37 4.69 -24.96
CA LEU A 169 39.63 4.16 -26.10
C LEU A 169 39.77 2.64 -26.14
N LEU A 170 38.73 1.94 -25.68
CA LEU A 170 38.60 0.53 -25.95
C LEU A 170 38.52 0.38 -27.47
N PRO A 171 39.15 -0.66 -28.04
CA PRO A 171 39.01 -0.94 -29.46
C PRO A 171 37.53 -0.96 -29.82
N PRO A 172 37.14 -0.51 -31.03
CA PRO A 172 35.74 -0.47 -31.44
C PRO A 172 35.13 -1.83 -31.15
N VAL A 173 34.18 -1.86 -30.22
CA VAL A 173 33.42 -3.07 -29.91
C VAL A 173 32.77 -3.46 -31.24
N PRO A 174 33.09 -4.63 -31.81
CA PRO A 174 32.43 -5.05 -33.03
C PRO A 174 30.94 -5.01 -32.74
N SER A 175 30.14 -4.48 -33.67
CA SER A 175 28.68 -4.58 -33.66
C SER A 175 28.28 -6.04 -33.83
N GLY A 176 28.63 -6.88 -32.85
CA GLY A 176 28.19 -8.24 -32.70
C GLY A 176 26.81 -8.19 -32.07
N SER A 177 25.88 -8.95 -32.65
CA SER A 177 24.59 -9.24 -32.03
C SER A 177 24.80 -9.60 -30.55
N VAL A 178 24.25 -8.79 -29.65
CA VAL A 178 24.19 -9.14 -28.23
C VAL A 178 23.45 -10.47 -28.13
N ASP A 179 24.04 -11.48 -27.49
CA ASP A 179 23.37 -12.75 -27.28
C ASP A 179 22.25 -12.57 -26.25
N VAL A 180 21.02 -12.48 -26.76
CA VAL A 180 19.81 -12.26 -25.96
C VAL A 180 19.17 -13.59 -25.52
N SER A 181 19.78 -14.73 -25.84
CA SER A 181 19.19 -16.06 -25.60
C SER A 181 18.97 -16.37 -24.11
N GLY A 182 19.71 -15.72 -23.21
CA GLY A 182 19.61 -15.89 -21.75
C GLY A 182 18.60 -14.99 -21.03
N ASN A 183 17.93 -14.05 -21.72
CA ASN A 183 17.04 -13.09 -21.06
C ASN A 183 15.68 -12.99 -21.76
N ALA A 184 14.66 -13.57 -21.13
CA ALA A 184 13.28 -13.59 -21.64
C ALA A 184 12.69 -12.20 -21.86
N ALA A 185 12.97 -11.23 -20.98
CA ALA A 185 12.45 -9.87 -21.10
C ALA A 185 13.04 -9.13 -22.31
N LEU A 186 14.33 -9.34 -22.58
CA LEU A 186 14.98 -8.76 -23.76
C LEU A 186 14.51 -9.43 -25.06
N GLN A 187 14.21 -10.73 -25.03
CA GLN A 187 13.60 -11.42 -26.18
C GLN A 187 12.22 -10.88 -26.51
N ASP A 188 11.40 -10.61 -25.49
CA ASP A 188 10.07 -10.04 -25.68
C ASP A 188 10.14 -8.60 -26.18
N TRP A 189 11.08 -7.80 -25.69
CA TRP A 189 11.29 -6.42 -26.18
C TRP A 189 11.77 -6.36 -27.63
N VAL A 190 12.68 -7.26 -28.03
CA VAL A 190 13.14 -7.40 -29.43
C VAL A 190 11.98 -7.85 -30.31
N LYS A 191 11.16 -8.82 -29.87
CA LYS A 191 9.94 -9.24 -30.58
C LYS A 191 8.88 -8.14 -30.67
N ALA A 192 8.82 -7.26 -29.67
CA ALA A 192 7.88 -6.15 -29.59
C ALA A 192 8.29 -4.93 -30.44
N GLY A 193 9.43 -4.98 -31.14
CA GLY A 193 9.82 -3.92 -32.09
C GLY A 193 10.25 -2.62 -31.43
N GLY A 194 11.04 -2.70 -30.35
CA GLY A 194 11.61 -1.55 -29.61
C GLY A 194 12.65 -0.72 -30.38
N GLY A 195 12.37 -0.39 -31.64
CA GLY A 195 13.23 0.40 -32.51
C GLY A 195 12.46 0.90 -33.72
N ARG A 196 11.46 1.76 -33.51
CA ARG A 196 11.09 2.74 -34.53
C ARG A 196 11.88 4.01 -34.25
N ASP A 197 13.03 4.08 -34.91
CA ASP A 197 13.71 5.25 -35.47
C ASP A 197 13.48 6.60 -34.77
N GLY A 198 14.51 7.05 -34.03
CA GLY A 198 14.84 8.47 -33.89
C GLY A 198 16.09 8.76 -34.71
N GLN A 199 15.94 8.89 -36.03
CA GLN A 199 16.80 9.75 -36.86
C GLN A 199 16.19 11.14 -36.91
#